data_AF-A0A7J9LX11-F1
#
_entry.id   AF-A0A7J9LX11-F1
#
_cell.length_a   1.000
_cell.length_b   1.000
_cell.length_c   1.000
_cell.angle_alpha   90.00
_cell.angle_beta   90.00
_cell.angle_gamma   90.00
#
_symmetry.space_group_name_H-M   'P 1'
#
loop_
_entity.id
_entity.type
_entity.pdbx_description
1 polymer ?
#
loop_
_entity_poly.entity_id
_entity_poly.type
_entity_poly.pdbx_seq_one_letter_code
_entity_poly.pdbx_strand_id
1 'polypeptide(L)'
;MATEAVFGNASPNHQSFNSEVPANGSSGPSVVSLKKVQQFPKHDTVKLGERNFLLWKQQVLFILEGYSLYEFVLGTINIPPQSITDTEGNIVPNPDFLFHKQQDKLLASWLLSTIGDEILVHLTKARTSFDIWSTVTRRFASKSDLTVSTLRHSLYSQKKGQLTMKKYLENVRNLCDALTVAGNDVSEQEQISVILAGLPVEFESIRVVAS
;
A
#
# COMPACT_ATOMS: atom_id res chain seq x y z
N MET A 1 -7.84 -70.14 -22.75
CA MET A 1 -9.22 -70.35 -22.23
C MET A 1 -9.05 -70.96 -20.84
N ALA A 2 -9.76 -70.42 -19.83
CA ALA A 2 -9.78 -70.80 -18.39
C ALA A 2 -8.54 -70.37 -17.57
N THR A 3 -8.59 -69.25 -16.82
CA THR A 3 -9.00 -69.07 -15.38
C THR A 3 -7.96 -69.64 -14.42
N GLU A 4 -7.40 -68.89 -13.47
CA GLU A 4 -8.05 -68.45 -12.22
C GLU A 4 -7.38 -67.23 -11.59
N ALA A 5 -8.17 -66.45 -10.83
CA ALA A 5 -7.73 -65.40 -9.93
C ALA A 5 -7.88 -65.88 -8.48
N VAL A 6 -6.95 -65.52 -7.59
CA VAL A 6 -7.14 -65.60 -6.13
C VAL A 6 -6.63 -64.31 -5.48
N PHE A 7 -7.53 -63.73 -4.67
CA PHE A 7 -7.36 -62.59 -3.78
C PHE A 7 -6.59 -62.97 -2.49
N GLY A 8 -5.94 -62.00 -1.84
CA GLY A 8 -6.02 -61.87 -0.37
C GLY A 8 -4.73 -61.68 0.44
N ASN A 9 -4.44 -60.41 0.74
CA ASN A 9 -4.09 -59.81 2.04
C ASN A 9 -2.91 -60.27 2.95
N ALA A 10 -2.25 -59.20 3.45
CA ALA A 10 -1.73 -58.97 4.82
C ALA A 10 -0.19 -58.91 5.01
N SER A 11 0.27 -57.66 5.21
CA SER A 11 1.44 -57.19 5.99
C SER A 11 1.49 -57.82 7.40
N PRO A 12 2.58 -57.75 8.22
CA PRO A 12 3.54 -56.62 8.33
C PRO A 12 5.01 -57.01 8.62
N ASN A 13 5.92 -56.02 8.66
CA ASN A 13 7.01 -56.01 9.63
C ASN A 13 7.63 -54.62 9.77
N HIS A 14 7.43 -54.05 10.97
CA HIS A 14 8.17 -52.96 11.58
C HIS A 14 9.56 -53.47 12.00
N GLN A 15 10.63 -52.77 11.65
CA GLN A 15 11.86 -52.76 12.46
C GLN A 15 12.46 -51.35 12.51
N SER A 16 12.50 -50.82 13.72
CA SER A 16 13.18 -49.60 14.17
C SER A 16 14.68 -49.83 14.22
N PHE A 17 15.48 -48.81 13.87
CA PHE A 17 16.80 -48.60 14.47
C PHE A 17 17.10 -47.09 14.55
N ASN A 18 17.10 -46.58 15.79
CA ASN A 18 17.64 -45.27 16.17
C ASN A 18 19.07 -45.47 16.71
N SER A 19 20.00 -44.62 16.29
CA SER A 19 21.29 -44.23 16.91
C SER A 19 21.95 -43.27 15.91
N GLU A 20 22.54 -42.11 16.18
CA GLU A 20 23.03 -41.41 17.36
C GLU A 20 23.18 -39.92 16.98
N VAL A 21 23.10 -39.02 17.96
CA VAL A 21 23.47 -37.60 17.83
C VAL A 21 24.96 -37.45 18.21
N PRO A 22 25.69 -36.51 17.59
CA PRO A 22 26.52 -35.66 18.42
C PRO A 22 26.27 -34.17 18.16
N ALA A 23 26.09 -33.46 19.27
CA ALA A 23 26.13 -32.00 19.32
C ALA A 23 27.57 -31.53 19.14
N ASN A 24 27.79 -30.54 18.27
CA ASN A 24 28.90 -29.62 18.47
C ASN A 24 28.55 -28.22 17.93
N GLY A 25 28.87 -27.21 18.73
CA GLY A 25 28.40 -25.84 18.57
C GLY A 25 29.15 -25.01 17.54
N SER A 26 28.46 -23.97 17.06
CA SER A 26 29.04 -22.68 16.69
C SER A 26 27.90 -21.69 16.50
N SER A 27 27.57 -20.95 17.55
CA SER A 27 26.67 -19.81 17.48
C SER A 27 27.39 -18.63 16.82
N GLY A 28 27.40 -18.60 15.49
CA GLY A 28 27.64 -17.36 14.75
C GLY A 28 26.47 -16.39 14.96
N PRO A 29 26.66 -15.07 14.77
CA PRO A 29 25.54 -14.14 14.85
C PRO A 29 24.55 -14.56 13.77
N SER A 30 23.34 -14.95 14.19
CA SER A 30 22.24 -15.17 13.26
C SER A 30 21.91 -13.83 12.63
N VAL A 31 22.52 -13.56 11.47
CA VAL A 31 22.02 -12.57 10.53
C VAL A 31 20.58 -12.99 10.30
N VAL A 32 19.63 -12.20 10.79
CA VAL A 32 18.22 -12.42 10.51
C VAL A 32 18.10 -12.39 9.00
N SER A 33 18.07 -13.56 8.36
CA SER A 33 17.90 -13.68 6.93
C SER A 33 16.57 -13.04 6.59
N LEU A 34 16.63 -11.81 6.10
CA LEU A 34 15.45 -11.08 5.66
C LEU A 34 14.79 -11.97 4.61
N LYS A 35 13.57 -12.45 4.92
CA LYS A 35 12.90 -13.44 4.07
C LYS A 35 12.73 -12.83 2.69
N LYS A 36 13.44 -13.41 1.71
CA LYS A 36 13.34 -13.03 0.31
C LYS A 36 11.88 -13.09 -0.13
N VAL A 37 11.29 -11.97 -0.52
CA VAL A 37 10.00 -12.00 -1.18
C VAL A 37 10.22 -12.63 -2.55
N GLN A 38 9.71 -13.86 -2.73
CA GLN A 38 9.83 -14.59 -3.98
C GLN A 38 8.73 -14.20 -4.97
N GLN A 39 7.56 -13.82 -4.45
CA GLN A 39 6.42 -13.36 -5.21
C GLN A 39 5.58 -12.42 -4.35
N PHE A 40 5.01 -11.40 -4.98
CA PHE A 40 3.91 -10.66 -4.38
C PHE A 40 2.62 -11.40 -4.73
N PRO A 41 1.87 -11.89 -3.73
CA PRO A 41 0.52 -12.39 -3.98
C PRO A 41 -0.29 -11.31 -4.70
N LYS A 42 -1.28 -11.72 -5.50
CA LYS A 42 -2.31 -10.79 -5.96
C LYS A 42 -3.05 -10.29 -4.72
N HIS A 43 -2.66 -9.11 -4.26
CA HIS A 43 -3.44 -8.35 -3.31
C HIS A 43 -4.58 -7.70 -4.09
N ASP A 44 -5.79 -7.75 -3.56
CA ASP A 44 -6.92 -6.94 -4.06
C ASP A 44 -6.70 -5.49 -3.64
N THR A 45 -5.65 -4.87 -4.19
CA THR A 45 -5.37 -3.45 -4.01
C THR A 45 -6.31 -2.65 -4.88
N VAL A 46 -6.86 -1.57 -4.31
CA VAL A 46 -7.56 -0.57 -5.10
C VAL A 46 -6.57 -0.01 -6.12
N LYS A 47 -6.92 -0.01 -7.42
CA LYS A 47 -6.07 0.63 -8.42
C LYS A 47 -6.01 2.13 -8.19
N LEU A 48 -4.81 2.70 -8.20
CA LEU A 48 -4.63 4.14 -8.13
C LEU A 48 -5.31 4.79 -9.33
N GLY A 49 -6.15 5.77 -9.03
CA GLY A 49 -6.72 6.70 -9.99
C GLY A 49 -6.65 8.13 -9.50
N GLU A 50 -7.29 9.03 -10.25
CA GLU A 50 -7.17 10.48 -10.05
C GLU A 50 -7.66 11.01 -8.69
N ARG A 51 -8.51 10.24 -7.98
CA ARG A 51 -9.25 10.71 -6.80
C ARG A 51 -9.00 9.93 -5.52
N ASN A 52 -8.26 8.82 -5.58
CA ASN A 52 -8.10 7.90 -4.45
C ASN A 52 -6.63 7.78 -3.99
N PHE A 53 -5.78 8.74 -4.33
CA PHE A 53 -4.34 8.68 -4.07
C PHE A 53 -3.99 8.40 -2.61
N LEU A 54 -4.65 9.07 -1.65
CA LEU A 54 -4.31 8.89 -0.24
C LEU A 54 -4.72 7.52 0.30
N LEU A 55 -5.89 7.03 -0.09
CA LEU A 55 -6.33 5.67 0.23
C LEU A 55 -5.37 4.63 -0.36
N TRP A 56 -5.03 4.77 -1.64
CA TRP A 56 -4.06 3.90 -2.32
C TRP A 56 -2.70 3.95 -1.62
N LYS A 57 -2.20 5.15 -1.32
CA LYS A 57 -0.92 5.37 -0.65
C LYS A 57 -0.90 4.65 0.70
N GLN A 58 -1.94 4.84 1.52
CA GLN A 58 -2.05 4.19 2.83
C GLN A 58 -2.04 2.67 2.71
N GLN A 59 -2.85 2.11 1.80
CA GLN A 59 -2.94 0.66 1.61
C GLN A 59 -1.59 0.08 1.15
N VAL A 60 -0.94 0.71 0.18
CA VAL A 60 0.37 0.29 -0.31
C VAL A 60 1.41 0.36 0.81
N LEU A 61 1.45 1.44 1.59
CA LEU A 61 2.42 1.57 2.69
C LEU A 61 2.27 0.44 3.72
N PHE A 62 1.05 0.11 4.15
CA PHE A 62 0.84 -1.00 5.09
C PHE A 62 1.30 -2.34 4.53
N ILE A 63 1.08 -2.61 3.24
CA ILE A 63 1.56 -3.82 2.60
C ILE A 63 3.11 -3.83 2.62
N LEU A 64 3.75 -2.73 2.26
CA LEU A 64 5.21 -2.63 2.21
C LEU A 64 5.87 -2.75 3.58
N GLU A 65 5.28 -2.17 4.62
CA GLU A 65 5.72 -2.36 6.00
C GLU A 65 5.61 -3.84 6.41
N GLY A 66 4.49 -4.49 6.08
CA GLY A 66 4.30 -5.92 6.33
C GLY A 66 5.33 -6.83 5.66
N TYR A 67 5.83 -6.45 4.48
CA TYR A 67 6.92 -7.16 3.79
C TYR A 67 8.32 -6.66 4.12
N SER A 68 8.47 -5.63 4.97
CA SER A 68 9.76 -4.96 5.22
C SER A 68 10.43 -4.43 3.94
N LEU A 69 9.61 -3.93 3.01
CA LEU A 69 10.05 -3.36 1.72
C LEU A 69 9.82 -1.85 1.63
N TYR A 70 9.31 -1.24 2.69
CA TYR A 70 9.04 0.20 2.78
C TYR A 70 10.26 1.06 2.45
N GLU A 71 11.45 0.65 2.86
CA GLU A 71 12.69 1.42 2.64
C GLU A 71 13.10 1.50 1.16
N PHE A 72 12.66 0.56 0.31
CA PHE A 72 12.89 0.61 -1.13
C PHE A 72 12.15 1.78 -1.78
N VAL A 73 10.89 2.01 -1.40
CA VAL A 73 10.08 3.10 -1.98
C VAL A 73 10.45 4.47 -1.41
N LEU A 74 11.03 4.51 -0.22
CA LEU A 74 11.61 5.74 0.36
C LEU A 74 13.01 6.04 -0.15
N GLY A 75 13.72 5.05 -0.72
CA GLY A 75 15.10 5.21 -1.14
C GLY A 75 16.08 5.34 0.05
N THR A 76 15.67 4.89 1.24
CA THR A 76 16.50 4.91 2.45
C THR A 76 17.34 3.63 2.61
N ILE A 77 17.02 2.59 1.83
CA ILE A 77 17.78 1.35 1.83
C ILE A 77 19.19 1.57 1.25
N ASN A 78 20.19 1.00 1.92
CA ASN A 78 21.56 1.03 1.43
C ASN A 78 21.70 0.07 0.23
N ILE A 79 22.20 0.59 -0.90
CA ILE A 79 22.43 -0.20 -2.12
C ILE A 79 23.78 -0.89 -1.99
N PRO A 80 23.83 -2.24 -1.93
CA PRO A 80 25.10 -2.95 -1.81
C PRO A 80 25.99 -2.73 -3.06
N PRO A 81 27.32 -2.77 -2.91
CA PRO A 81 28.24 -2.71 -4.05
C PRO A 81 27.95 -3.83 -5.06
N GLN A 82 28.11 -3.56 -6.36
CA GLN A 82 27.80 -4.54 -7.40
C GLN A 82 28.74 -5.76 -7.40
N SER A 83 29.97 -5.56 -6.94
CA SER A 83 30.98 -6.59 -6.81
C SER A 83 31.67 -6.50 -5.47
N ILE A 84 32.19 -7.64 -5.02
CA ILE A 84 32.98 -7.80 -3.81
C ILE A 84 34.24 -8.59 -4.15
N THR A 85 35.28 -8.44 -3.33
CA THR A 85 36.48 -9.28 -3.43
C THR A 85 36.26 -10.55 -2.62
N ASP A 86 36.45 -11.71 -3.23
CA ASP A 86 36.37 -12.99 -2.53
C ASP A 86 37.62 -13.27 -1.67
N THR A 87 37.63 -14.42 -0.99
CA THR A 87 38.75 -14.86 -0.14
C THR A 87 40.04 -15.12 -0.92
N GLU A 88 39.97 -15.24 -2.25
CA GLU A 88 41.09 -15.50 -3.14
C GLU A 88 41.60 -14.22 -3.82
N GLY A 89 40.97 -13.07 -3.55
CA GLY A 89 41.32 -11.77 -4.12
C GLY A 89 40.64 -11.47 -5.47
N ASN A 90 39.75 -12.33 -5.95
CA ASN A 90 39.06 -12.11 -7.22
C ASN A 90 37.85 -11.17 -7.04
N ILE A 91 37.56 -10.38 -8.07
CA ILE A 91 36.35 -9.53 -8.10
C ILE A 91 35.18 -10.39 -8.58
N VAL A 92 34.21 -10.63 -7.69
CA VAL A 92 33.01 -11.45 -7.96
C VAL A 92 31.73 -10.63 -7.78
N PRO A 93 30.61 -10.99 -8.45
CA PRO A 93 29.32 -10.33 -8.24
C PRO A 93 28.87 -10.46 -6.79
N ASN A 94 28.35 -9.36 -6.22
CA ASN A 94 27.84 -9.36 -4.86
C ASN A 94 26.44 -10.00 -4.78
N PRO A 95 26.25 -11.12 -4.06
CA PRO A 95 24.93 -11.72 -3.84
C PRO A 95 23.90 -10.75 -3.24
N ASP A 96 24.32 -9.84 -2.36
CA ASP A 96 23.43 -8.86 -1.72
C ASP A 96 22.93 -7.82 -2.72
N PHE A 97 23.78 -7.39 -3.65
CA PHE A 97 23.35 -6.51 -4.74
C PHE A 97 22.36 -7.21 -5.67
N LEU A 98 22.59 -8.49 -6.00
CA LEU A 98 21.66 -9.29 -6.80
C LEU A 98 20.32 -9.46 -6.09
N PHE A 99 20.35 -9.71 -4.78
CA PHE A 99 19.15 -9.77 -3.94
C PHE A 99 18.39 -8.44 -3.94
N HIS A 100 19.07 -7.34 -3.63
CA HIS A 100 18.48 -6.00 -3.62
C HIS A 100 17.85 -5.66 -4.97
N LYS A 101 18.59 -5.90 -6.06
CA LYS A 101 18.10 -5.67 -7.43
C LYS A 101 16.85 -6.51 -7.72
N GLN A 102 16.82 -7.77 -7.30
CA GLN A 102 15.66 -8.62 -7.51
C GLN A 102 14.43 -8.14 -6.72
N GLN A 103 14.61 -7.77 -5.45
CA GLN A 103 13.54 -7.22 -4.62
C GLN A 103 12.98 -5.93 -5.23
N ASP A 104 13.84 -5.00 -5.63
CA ASP A 104 13.43 -3.75 -6.29
C ASP A 104 12.63 -4.00 -7.56
N LYS A 105 13.02 -4.97 -8.41
CA LYS A 105 12.28 -5.26 -9.65
C LYS A 105 10.95 -5.94 -9.42
N LEU A 106 10.86 -6.87 -8.46
CA LEU A 106 9.59 -7.48 -8.09
C LEU A 106 8.64 -6.43 -7.53
N LEU A 107 9.15 -5.57 -6.65
CA LEU A 107 8.38 -4.48 -6.07
C LEU A 107 7.93 -3.46 -7.11
N ALA A 108 8.81 -3.05 -8.03
CA ALA A 108 8.47 -2.15 -9.12
C ALA A 108 7.37 -2.73 -10.01
N SER A 109 7.48 -4.01 -10.38
CA SER A 109 6.47 -4.72 -11.16
C SER A 109 5.12 -4.76 -10.43
N TRP A 110 5.14 -5.09 -9.14
CA TRP A 110 3.94 -5.10 -8.31
C TRP A 110 3.32 -3.70 -8.18
N LEU A 111 4.10 -2.66 -7.90
CA LEU A 111 3.62 -1.28 -7.83
C LEU A 111 2.89 -0.86 -9.11
N LEU A 112 3.47 -1.14 -10.28
CA LEU A 112 2.83 -0.86 -11.57
C LEU A 112 1.47 -1.56 -11.70
N SER A 113 1.32 -2.79 -11.18
CA SER A 113 0.04 -3.51 -11.21
C SER A 113 -1.05 -2.86 -10.36
N THR A 114 -0.67 -2.05 -9.35
CA THR A 114 -1.59 -1.31 -8.50
C THR A 114 -1.99 0.05 -9.07
N ILE A 115 -1.47 0.45 -10.23
CA ILE A 115 -1.67 1.78 -10.80
C ILE A 115 -2.61 1.71 -12.01
N GLY A 116 -3.55 2.64 -12.10
CA GLY A 116 -4.47 2.78 -13.24
C GLY A 116 -3.77 3.21 -14.52
N ASP A 117 -4.32 2.80 -15.66
CA ASP A 117 -3.73 3.00 -16.99
C ASP A 117 -3.49 4.48 -17.32
N GLU A 118 -4.36 5.37 -16.82
CA GLU A 118 -4.29 6.81 -17.00
C GLU A 118 -3.08 7.45 -16.30
N ILE A 119 -2.51 6.77 -15.30
CA ILE A 119 -1.31 7.21 -14.59
C ILE A 119 -0.08 6.46 -15.10
N LEU A 120 -0.23 5.19 -15.49
CA LEU A 120 0.86 4.34 -16.00
C LEU A 120 1.64 4.95 -17.16
N VAL A 121 0.96 5.68 -18.06
CA VAL A 121 1.60 6.37 -19.20
C VAL A 121 2.72 7.32 -18.78
N HIS A 122 2.68 7.83 -17.54
CA HIS A 122 3.69 8.74 -17.00
C HIS A 122 4.87 8.02 -16.33
N LEU A 123 4.83 6.70 -16.19
CA LEU A 123 5.81 5.88 -15.48
C LEU A 123 6.75 5.09 -16.41
N THR A 124 6.64 5.29 -17.73
CA THR A 124 7.42 4.57 -18.76
C THR A 124 8.95 4.70 -18.61
N LYS A 125 9.41 5.79 -17.99
CA LYS A 125 10.83 6.05 -17.72
C LYS A 125 11.30 5.59 -16.34
N ALA A 126 10.39 5.25 -15.43
CA ALA A 126 10.75 4.80 -14.09
C ALA A 126 11.50 3.46 -14.18
N ARG A 127 12.58 3.32 -13.42
CA ARG A 127 13.44 2.12 -13.44
C ARG A 127 13.40 1.37 -12.13
N THR A 128 13.18 2.06 -11.03
CA THR A 128 13.17 1.50 -9.67
C THR A 128 11.79 1.68 -9.02
N SER A 129 11.55 0.91 -7.97
CA SER A 129 10.38 1.10 -7.10
C SER A 129 10.32 2.52 -6.52
N PHE A 130 11.48 3.07 -6.13
CA PHE A 130 11.64 4.46 -5.71
C PHE A 130 11.20 5.48 -6.79
N ASP A 131 11.63 5.29 -8.04
CA ASP A 131 11.25 6.19 -9.15
C ASP A 131 9.73 6.23 -9.36
N ILE A 132 9.10 5.05 -9.31
CA ILE A 132 7.64 4.90 -9.42
C ILE A 132 6.97 5.65 -8.28
N TRP A 133 7.34 5.32 -7.05
CA TRP A 133 6.76 5.91 -5.84
C TRP A 133 6.91 7.43 -5.81
N SER A 134 8.10 7.94 -6.10
CA SER A 134 8.42 9.36 -6.11
C SER A 134 7.65 10.10 -7.22
N THR A 135 7.52 9.51 -8.40
CA THR A 135 6.80 10.13 -9.52
C THR A 135 5.30 10.22 -9.22
N VAL A 136 4.71 9.14 -8.69
CA VAL A 136 3.30 9.13 -8.26
C VAL A 136 3.09 10.14 -7.13
N THR A 137 3.89 10.07 -6.07
CA THR A 137 3.75 10.95 -4.91
C THR A 137 3.89 12.42 -5.31
N ARG A 138 4.87 12.77 -6.16
CA ARG A 138 5.04 14.15 -6.64
C ARG A 138 3.86 14.63 -7.47
N ARG A 139 3.31 13.78 -8.34
CA ARG A 139 2.14 14.13 -9.17
C ARG A 139 0.92 14.47 -8.32
N PHE A 140 0.70 13.69 -7.26
CA PHE A 140 -0.48 13.84 -6.42
C PHE A 140 -0.28 14.78 -5.23
N ALA A 141 0.95 15.05 -4.77
CA ALA A 141 1.20 16.00 -3.69
C ALA A 141 0.61 17.40 -4.01
N SER A 142 0.96 17.96 -5.17
CA SER A 142 0.45 19.27 -5.59
C SER A 142 -1.04 19.27 -5.91
N LYS A 143 -1.56 18.17 -6.47
CA LYS A 143 -2.97 18.03 -6.82
C LYS A 143 -3.84 17.85 -5.59
N SER A 144 -3.40 17.06 -4.61
CA SER A 144 -4.12 16.82 -3.36
C SER A 144 -4.25 18.12 -2.55
N ASP A 145 -3.18 18.91 -2.44
CA ASP A 145 -3.24 20.18 -1.68
C ASP A 145 -4.22 21.18 -2.33
N LEU A 146 -4.15 21.35 -3.65
CA LEU A 146 -5.08 22.22 -4.38
C LEU A 146 -6.52 21.70 -4.35
N THR A 147 -6.70 20.37 -4.44
CA THR A 147 -8.02 19.74 -4.39
C THR A 147 -8.63 19.92 -3.01
N VAL A 148 -7.88 19.66 -1.92
CA VAL A 148 -8.33 19.88 -0.55
C VAL A 148 -8.68 21.35 -0.33
N SER A 149 -7.84 22.29 -0.80
CA SER A 149 -8.13 23.72 -0.70
C SER A 149 -9.40 24.12 -1.45
N THR A 150 -9.61 23.58 -2.66
CA THR A 150 -10.80 23.85 -3.47
C THR A 150 -12.07 23.26 -2.85
N LEU A 151 -11.98 22.03 -2.32
CA LEU A 151 -13.07 21.38 -1.62
C LEU A 151 -13.43 22.14 -0.33
N ARG A 152 -12.43 22.57 0.45
CA ARG A 152 -12.66 23.43 1.62
C ARG A 152 -13.33 24.73 1.23
N HIS A 153 -12.80 25.44 0.24
CA HIS A 153 -13.42 26.67 -0.23
C HIS A 153 -14.88 26.43 -0.65
N SER A 154 -15.15 25.35 -1.39
CA SER A 154 -16.50 24.99 -1.82
C SER A 154 -17.42 24.70 -0.63
N LEU A 155 -16.93 23.98 0.39
CA LEU A 155 -17.63 23.68 1.64
C LEU A 155 -18.01 24.96 2.38
N TYR A 156 -17.05 25.85 2.64
CA TYR A 156 -17.29 27.12 3.34
C TYR A 156 -18.13 28.11 2.54
N SER A 157 -18.15 28.00 1.22
CA SER A 157 -19.02 28.81 0.35
C SER A 157 -20.44 28.26 0.18
N GLN A 158 -20.74 27.07 0.72
CA GLN A 158 -22.06 26.48 0.56
C GLN A 158 -23.12 27.32 1.28
N LYS A 159 -24.15 27.70 0.52
CA LYS A 159 -25.35 28.34 1.04
C LYS A 159 -26.56 27.53 0.63
N LYS A 160 -27.56 27.43 1.52
CA LYS A 160 -28.84 26.80 1.16
C LYS A 160 -29.46 27.53 -0.03
N GLY A 161 -29.50 28.86 -0.01
CA GLY A 161 -30.13 29.66 -1.07
C GLY A 161 -31.56 29.17 -1.38
N GLN A 162 -31.83 28.92 -2.66
CA GLN A 162 -33.11 28.38 -3.14
C GLN A 162 -33.23 26.85 -3.05
N LEU A 163 -32.20 26.15 -2.55
CA LEU A 163 -32.25 24.70 -2.37
C LEU A 163 -33.20 24.33 -1.22
N THR A 164 -33.73 23.10 -1.29
CA THR A 164 -34.39 22.47 -0.15
C THR A 164 -33.36 22.13 0.92
N MET A 165 -33.80 22.08 2.19
CA MET A 165 -32.92 21.74 3.31
C MET A 165 -32.21 20.38 3.09
N LYS A 166 -32.97 19.36 2.65
CA LYS A 166 -32.42 18.05 2.33
C LYS A 166 -31.30 18.12 1.28
N LYS A 167 -31.52 18.87 0.20
CA LYS A 167 -30.53 18.96 -0.89
C LYS A 167 -29.28 19.72 -0.48
N TYR A 168 -29.45 20.76 0.34
CA TYR A 168 -28.34 21.47 0.95
C TYR A 168 -27.48 20.55 1.83
N LEU A 169 -28.10 19.81 2.74
CA LEU A 169 -27.39 18.87 3.62
C LEU A 169 -26.70 17.74 2.84
N GLU A 170 -27.34 17.19 1.81
CA GLU A 170 -26.70 16.22 0.90
C GLU A 170 -25.44 16.80 0.23
N ASN A 171 -25.48 18.05 -0.24
CA ASN A 171 -24.32 18.68 -0.88
C ASN A 171 -23.18 18.90 0.12
N VAL A 172 -23.46 19.38 1.33
CA VAL A 172 -22.46 19.54 2.39
C VAL A 172 -21.84 18.19 2.75
N ARG A 173 -22.67 17.15 2.92
CA ARG A 173 -22.20 15.79 3.20
C ARG A 173 -21.30 15.26 2.09
N ASN A 174 -21.68 15.40 0.82
CA ASN A 174 -20.86 14.95 -0.30
C ASN A 174 -19.49 15.66 -0.34
N LEU A 175 -19.42 16.93 0.03
CA LEU A 175 -18.17 17.67 0.14
C LEU A 175 -17.31 17.18 1.32
N CYS A 176 -17.92 16.87 2.46
CA CYS A 176 -17.24 16.27 3.61
C CYS A 176 -16.70 14.87 3.27
N ASP A 177 -17.51 14.02 2.64
CA ASP A 177 -17.11 12.69 2.18
C ASP A 177 -15.94 12.79 1.18
N ALA A 178 -15.98 13.75 0.26
CA ALA A 178 -14.89 14.00 -0.68
C ALA A 178 -13.59 14.47 0.02
N LEU A 179 -13.72 15.28 1.08
CA LEU A 179 -12.60 15.73 1.91
C LEU A 179 -12.00 14.56 2.72
N THR A 180 -12.83 13.67 3.27
CA THR A 180 -12.39 12.43 3.92
C THR A 180 -11.65 11.51 2.96
N VAL A 181 -12.14 11.31 1.74
CA VAL A 181 -11.42 10.54 0.69
C VAL A 181 -10.09 11.21 0.33
N ALA A 182 -10.06 12.54 0.34
CA ALA A 182 -8.85 13.35 0.21
C ALA A 182 -8.04 13.45 1.51
N GLY A 183 -8.28 12.57 2.50
CA GLY A 183 -7.49 12.42 3.73
C GLY A 183 -7.50 13.64 4.62
N ASN A 184 -8.54 14.46 4.50
CA ASN A 184 -8.69 15.70 5.23
C ASN A 184 -10.06 15.77 5.88
N ASP A 185 -10.21 15.07 7.00
CA ASP A 185 -11.49 14.95 7.68
C ASP A 185 -11.98 16.29 8.24
N VAL A 186 -13.29 16.50 8.12
CA VAL A 186 -14.00 17.67 8.68
C VAL A 186 -14.64 17.23 10.00
N SER A 187 -14.27 17.87 11.10
CA SER A 187 -14.82 17.54 12.43
C SER A 187 -16.33 17.78 12.48
N GLU A 188 -17.05 17.06 13.36
CA GLU A 188 -18.50 17.24 13.51
C GLU A 188 -18.87 18.69 13.87
N GLN A 189 -18.07 19.33 14.73
CA GLN A 189 -18.24 20.73 15.12
C GLN A 189 -18.03 21.68 13.93
N GLU A 190 -17.06 21.41 13.07
CA GLU A 190 -16.83 22.17 11.84
C GLU A 190 -17.97 21.96 10.84
N GLN A 191 -18.48 20.73 10.69
CA GLN A 191 -19.64 20.44 9.85
C GLN A 191 -20.88 21.21 10.31
N ILE A 192 -21.18 21.19 11.61
CA ILE A 192 -22.28 21.94 12.20
C ILE A 192 -22.11 23.44 11.94
N SER A 193 -20.90 23.97 12.16
CA SER A 193 -20.60 25.40 11.94
C SER A 193 -20.81 25.81 10.49
N VAL A 194 -20.36 25.00 9.53
CA VAL A 194 -20.56 25.24 8.08
C VAL A 194 -22.04 25.22 7.72
N ILE A 195 -22.79 24.23 8.24
CA ILE A 195 -24.23 24.10 7.99
C ILE A 195 -24.95 25.35 8.49
N LEU A 196 -24.70 25.76 9.74
CA LEU A 196 -25.34 26.93 10.35
C LEU A 196 -24.98 28.24 9.65
N ALA A 197 -23.74 28.38 9.16
CA ALA A 197 -23.29 29.56 8.43
C ALA A 197 -23.93 29.70 7.03
N GLY A 198 -24.33 28.59 6.40
CA GLY A 198 -24.96 28.58 5.09
C GLY A 198 -26.48 28.73 5.11
N LEU A 199 -27.11 28.77 6.29
CA LEU A 199 -28.55 28.96 6.44
C LEU A 199 -28.96 30.44 6.27
N PRO A 200 -30.08 30.71 5.59
CA PRO A 200 -30.65 32.05 5.50
C PRO A 200 -31.22 32.52 6.85
N VAL A 201 -31.40 33.84 6.98
CA VAL A 201 -31.86 34.53 8.21
C VAL A 201 -33.21 34.03 8.73
N GLU A 202 -34.01 33.40 7.87
CA GLU A 202 -35.28 32.75 8.25
C GLU A 202 -35.09 31.56 9.23
N PHE A 203 -33.87 31.05 9.40
CA PHE A 203 -33.51 30.01 10.35
C PHE A 203 -32.72 30.52 11.58
N GLU A 204 -32.73 31.82 11.87
CA GLU A 204 -31.88 32.41 12.92
C GLU A 204 -32.13 31.81 14.31
N SER A 205 -33.38 31.45 14.62
CA SER A 205 -33.75 30.78 15.87
C SER A 205 -33.02 29.45 16.07
N ILE A 206 -32.68 28.73 14.99
CA ILE A 206 -31.92 27.47 15.04
C ILE A 206 -30.42 27.76 15.15
N ARG A 207 -29.92 28.84 14.52
CA ARG A 207 -28.52 29.25 14.64
C ARG A 207 -28.16 29.66 16.08
N VAL A 208 -29.07 30.36 16.76
CA VAL A 208 -28.87 30.81 18.16
C VAL A 208 -28.94 29.65 19.17
N VAL A 209 -29.74 28.62 18.90
CA VAL A 209 -29.89 27.46 19.82
C VAL A 209 -28.75 26.44 19.67
N ALA A 210 -28.11 26.39 18.50
CA ALA A 210 -27.05 25.42 18.18
C ALA A 210 -25.62 25.99 18.31
N SER A 211 -25.47 27.25 18.74
CA SER A 211 -24.17 27.89 19.06
C SER A 211 -23.87 27.80 20.55
#